data_AF-A0A6I8VAZ6-F1
#
_entry.id   AF-A0A6I8VAZ6-F1
#
_cell.length_a   1.000
_cell.length_b   1.000
_cell.length_c   1.000
_cell.angle_alpha   90.00
_cell.angle_beta   90.00
_cell.angle_gamma   90.00
#
_symmetry.space_group_name_H-M   'P 1'
#
loop_
_entity.id
_entity.type
_entity.pdbx_description
1 polymer ?
#
loop_
_entity_poly.entity_id
_entity_poly.type
_entity_poly.pdbx_seq_one_letter_code
_entity_poly.pdbx_strand_id
1 'polypeptide(L)'
;MDDALLAGKFEVEDIVFAEYREYLPWPGRIIRKHEQSAVVLFISTNDCQKISYSKIWPYDDEQKKKYVTKESLDYDDFRLAILMTEQRMGGKDTDILNYVWQVMHPGAENTSPSVALAPSPAPATAPAPAPSTAPSTSGAAAAIAAPGTHQREIELAYMRKVHQESSSLRVERQFVGEINKLLKCLTIGYKNYDEALAAFEQLLQMPVSKLLLLRNFEAVDCIRLLCRFAASVEAHTVNRDAAIMVKSQANKLMAGFIACFELPYTKDNFWSEFVHLSEVYMRYTMEFMPRQAGAADNKGTPSGQ
;
A
#
# COMPACT_ATOMS: atom_id res chain seq x y z
N MET A 1 12.16 36.70 -5.52
CA MET A 1 13.02 35.95 -6.45
C MET A 1 12.19 35.67 -7.67
N ASP A 2 12.68 36.01 -8.87
CA ASP A 2 11.92 35.85 -10.10
C ASP A 2 11.64 34.38 -10.41
N ASP A 3 10.37 34.03 -10.60
CA ASP A 3 9.90 32.67 -10.96
C ASP A 3 10.56 32.16 -12.25
N ALA A 4 11.00 33.06 -13.15
CA ALA A 4 11.72 32.72 -14.37
C ALA A 4 13.12 32.13 -14.12
N LEU A 5 13.82 32.58 -13.05
CA LEU A 5 15.11 31.99 -12.64
C LEU A 5 14.93 30.65 -11.94
N LEU A 6 13.79 30.42 -11.29
CA LEU A 6 13.44 29.14 -10.69
C LEU A 6 12.99 28.12 -11.75
N ALA A 7 12.34 28.57 -12.82
CA ALA A 7 11.93 27.72 -13.95
C ALA A 7 13.11 26.98 -14.61
N GLY A 8 14.30 27.59 -14.62
CA GLY A 8 15.53 27.01 -15.14
C GLY A 8 16.17 25.94 -14.24
N LYS A 9 15.68 25.75 -13.01
CA LYS A 9 16.23 24.78 -12.04
C LYS A 9 15.57 23.40 -12.08
N PHE A 10 14.43 23.28 -12.77
CA PHE A 10 13.62 22.09 -12.76
C PHE A 10 13.36 21.62 -14.18
N GLU A 11 13.51 20.34 -14.45
CA GLU A 11 13.21 19.72 -15.74
C GLU A 11 11.95 18.86 -15.70
N VAL A 12 11.45 18.50 -16.89
CA VAL A 12 10.34 17.53 -17.00
C VAL A 12 10.85 16.16 -16.55
N GLU A 13 9.99 15.43 -15.83
CA GLU A 13 10.27 14.20 -15.09
C GLU A 13 11.04 14.38 -13.76
N ASP A 14 11.45 15.60 -13.39
CA ASP A 14 12.03 15.83 -12.07
C ASP A 14 11.05 15.50 -10.95
N ILE A 15 11.57 14.84 -9.93
CA ILE A 15 10.88 14.60 -8.67
C ILE A 15 11.10 15.79 -7.75
N VAL A 16 10.00 16.31 -7.20
CA VAL A 16 9.97 17.54 -6.41
C VAL A 16 9.02 17.41 -5.23
N PHE A 17 9.22 18.22 -4.20
CA PHE A 17 8.14 18.54 -3.27
C PHE A 17 7.34 19.71 -3.83
N ALA A 18 6.01 19.62 -3.79
CA ALA A 18 5.15 20.69 -4.25
C ALA A 18 4.01 20.95 -3.24
N GLU A 19 3.73 22.22 -2.98
CA GLU A 19 2.65 22.63 -2.08
C GLU A 19 1.43 23.12 -2.87
N TYR A 20 0.26 22.59 -2.54
CA TYR A 20 -1.02 23.02 -3.13
C TYR A 20 -2.03 23.30 -2.03
N ARG A 21 -2.78 24.42 -2.12
CA ARG A 21 -3.89 24.78 -1.21
C ARG A 21 -3.59 24.58 0.29
N GLU A 22 -2.41 25.00 0.75
CA GLU A 22 -2.02 24.94 2.18
C GLU A 22 -1.91 23.51 2.74
N TYR A 23 -1.96 22.48 1.88
CA TYR A 23 -1.55 21.15 2.26
C TYR A 23 -0.03 21.10 2.43
N LEU A 24 0.43 20.16 3.25
CA LEU A 24 1.85 19.87 3.40
C LEU A 24 2.52 19.64 2.03
N PRO A 25 3.78 20.08 1.83
CA PRO A 25 4.50 19.86 0.59
C PRO A 25 4.61 18.36 0.27
N TRP A 26 3.98 17.95 -0.82
CA TRP A 26 3.81 16.55 -1.21
C TRP A 26 4.77 16.15 -2.33
N PRO A 27 5.32 14.93 -2.35
CA PRO A 27 6.19 14.49 -3.43
C PRO A 27 5.41 14.33 -4.75
N GLY A 28 5.93 14.91 -5.81
CA GLY A 28 5.32 14.89 -7.13
C GLY A 28 6.36 14.87 -8.22
N ARG A 29 5.88 14.65 -9.44
CA ARG A 29 6.71 14.66 -10.65
C ARG A 29 6.26 15.76 -11.58
N ILE A 30 7.20 16.53 -12.09
CA ILE A 30 6.92 17.54 -13.11
C ILE A 30 6.61 16.83 -14.42
N ILE A 31 5.39 17.01 -14.95
CA ILE A 31 4.98 16.41 -16.23
C ILE A 31 4.89 17.45 -17.36
N ARG A 32 4.91 18.75 -17.02
CA ARG A 32 4.90 19.86 -17.99
C ARG A 32 5.43 21.14 -17.34
N LYS A 33 6.25 21.90 -18.07
CA LYS A 33 6.74 23.22 -17.67
C LYS A 33 5.94 24.35 -18.32
N HIS A 34 5.83 25.47 -17.61
CA HIS A 34 5.36 26.77 -18.08
C HIS A 34 6.35 27.84 -17.60
N GLU A 35 6.20 29.09 -18.03
CA GLU A 35 7.16 30.16 -17.69
C GLU A 35 7.29 30.43 -16.18
N GLN A 36 6.17 30.37 -15.43
CA GLN A 36 6.13 30.70 -13.99
C GLN A 36 5.60 29.54 -13.11
N SER A 37 5.34 28.38 -13.71
CA SER A 37 4.72 27.26 -13.02
C SER A 37 5.02 25.94 -13.71
N ALA A 38 4.80 24.83 -13.03
CA ALA A 38 4.83 23.51 -13.61
C ALA A 38 3.53 22.77 -13.31
N VAL A 39 3.14 21.84 -14.19
CA VAL A 39 2.12 20.84 -13.86
C VAL A 39 2.82 19.69 -13.16
N VAL A 40 2.42 19.45 -11.91
CA VAL A 40 2.97 18.41 -11.05
C VAL A 40 1.93 17.31 -10.90
N LEU A 41 2.30 16.07 -11.23
CA LEU A 41 1.54 14.86 -10.90
C LEU A 41 1.97 14.40 -9.51
N PHE A 42 1.06 14.47 -8.54
CA PHE A 42 1.33 14.04 -7.18
C PHE A 42 1.39 12.51 -7.09
N ILE A 43 2.44 12.02 -6.46
CA ILE A 43 2.68 10.59 -6.28
C ILE A 43 1.64 10.06 -5.28
N SER A 44 1.17 8.82 -5.51
CA SER A 44 0.07 8.11 -4.81
C SER A 44 -1.37 8.63 -4.99
N THR A 45 -1.59 9.86 -5.46
CA THR A 45 -2.94 10.46 -5.53
C THR A 45 -3.59 10.44 -6.92
N ASN A 46 -2.81 10.22 -7.99
CA ASN A 46 -3.23 10.40 -9.39
C ASN A 46 -3.78 11.82 -9.71
N ASP A 47 -3.51 12.80 -8.85
CA ASP A 47 -3.93 14.19 -9.05
C ASP A 47 -2.82 15.00 -9.74
N CYS A 48 -3.22 15.93 -10.60
CA CYS A 48 -2.32 16.82 -11.33
C CYS A 48 -2.72 18.27 -11.10
N GLN A 49 -1.78 19.09 -10.62
CA GLN A 49 -2.05 20.51 -10.37
C GLN A 49 -0.98 21.40 -10.98
N LYS A 50 -1.38 22.61 -11.36
CA LYS A 50 -0.47 23.66 -11.83
C LYS A 50 0.04 24.44 -10.61
N ILE A 51 1.34 24.33 -10.33
CA ILE A 51 1.99 24.89 -9.13
C ILE A 51 3.03 25.92 -9.55
N SER A 52 3.05 27.10 -8.89
CA SER A 52 4.11 28.10 -9.11
C SER A 52 5.45 27.57 -8.65
N TYR A 53 6.54 27.91 -9.36
CA TYR A 53 7.89 27.47 -8.98
C TYR A 53 8.32 27.92 -7.58
N SER A 54 7.72 28.99 -7.05
CA SER A 54 7.90 29.42 -5.65
C SER A 54 7.42 28.39 -4.61
N LYS A 55 6.53 27.47 -5.01
CA LYS A 55 5.95 26.40 -4.20
C LYS A 55 6.42 25.01 -4.63
N ILE A 56 7.53 24.95 -5.36
CA ILE A 56 8.17 23.72 -5.79
C ILE A 56 9.59 23.73 -5.23
N TRP A 57 9.98 22.65 -4.58
CA TRP A 57 11.32 22.44 -4.04
C TRP A 57 11.92 21.15 -4.57
N PRO A 58 13.24 21.11 -4.81
CA PRO A 58 13.91 19.87 -5.21
C PRO A 58 13.67 18.77 -4.18
N TYR A 59 13.56 17.53 -4.66
CA TYR A 59 13.47 16.36 -3.79
C TYR A 59 14.87 15.90 -3.33
N ASP A 60 15.52 16.73 -2.50
CA ASP A 60 16.87 16.48 -1.96
C ASP A 60 16.84 16.23 -0.44
N ASP A 61 17.99 15.84 0.12
CA ASP A 61 18.11 15.51 1.55
C ASP A 61 17.83 16.69 2.48
N GLU A 62 18.03 17.93 2.03
CA GLU A 62 17.74 19.13 2.82
C GLU A 62 16.23 19.33 2.95
N GLN A 63 15.49 19.24 1.83
CA GLN A 63 14.05 19.39 1.83
C GLN A 63 13.36 18.19 2.48
N LYS A 64 13.90 16.97 2.32
CA LYS A 64 13.41 15.78 3.02
C LYS A 64 13.44 15.97 4.53
N LYS A 65 14.55 16.48 5.10
CA LYS A 65 14.63 16.76 6.55
C LYS A 65 13.58 17.76 7.03
N LYS A 66 13.14 18.66 6.14
CA LYS A 66 12.17 19.71 6.46
C LYS A 66 10.72 19.20 6.37
N TYR A 67 10.41 18.40 5.36
CA TYR A 67 9.02 18.01 5.04
C TYR A 67 8.68 16.57 5.44
N VAL A 68 9.66 15.68 5.53
CA VAL A 68 9.49 14.29 5.96
C VAL A 68 9.81 14.21 7.45
N THR A 69 8.86 14.66 8.25
CA THR A 69 8.91 14.59 9.71
C THR A 69 8.06 13.44 10.22
N LYS A 70 8.20 13.09 11.51
CA LYS A 70 7.34 12.10 12.16
C LYS A 70 5.86 12.44 11.99
N GLU A 71 5.48 13.70 12.23
CA GLU A 71 4.10 14.17 12.14
C GLU A 71 3.56 14.10 10.72
N SER A 72 4.41 14.33 9.71
CA SER A 72 4.01 14.17 8.31
C SER A 72 3.84 12.69 7.94
N LEU A 73 4.65 11.80 8.50
CA LEU A 73 4.60 10.36 8.24
C LEU A 73 3.46 9.66 9.00
N ASP A 74 2.83 10.31 9.98
CA ASP A 74 1.58 9.84 10.58
C ASP A 74 0.41 9.85 9.57
N TYR A 75 0.51 10.63 8.48
CA TYR A 75 -0.45 10.57 7.38
C TYR A 75 -0.11 9.41 6.44
N ASP A 76 -0.96 8.39 6.43
CA ASP A 76 -0.74 7.14 5.69
C ASP A 76 -0.49 7.36 4.19
N ASP A 77 -1.27 8.24 3.55
CA ASP A 77 -1.12 8.56 2.13
C ASP A 77 0.22 9.27 1.84
N PHE A 78 0.68 10.14 2.75
CA PHE A 78 1.94 10.87 2.59
C PHE A 78 3.12 9.93 2.77
N ARG A 79 3.06 9.08 3.81
CA ARG A 79 4.04 8.02 4.04
C ARG A 79 4.17 7.12 2.81
N LEU A 80 3.05 6.70 2.23
CA LEU A 80 3.04 5.92 0.99
C LEU A 80 3.67 6.69 -0.18
N ALA A 81 3.36 7.99 -0.31
CA ALA A 81 3.92 8.82 -1.35
C ALA A 81 5.46 8.94 -1.24
N ILE A 82 6.00 9.11 -0.03
CA ILE A 82 7.45 9.11 0.22
C ILE A 82 8.08 7.76 -0.16
N LEU A 83 7.50 6.64 0.28
CA LEU A 83 8.00 5.30 -0.08
C LEU A 83 8.06 5.09 -1.60
N MET A 84 6.98 5.40 -2.31
CA MET A 84 6.92 5.31 -3.77
C MET A 84 7.94 6.23 -4.46
N THR A 85 8.23 7.39 -3.86
CA THR A 85 9.14 8.38 -4.42
C THR A 85 10.59 7.94 -4.28
N GLU A 86 11.00 7.53 -3.07
CA GLU A 86 12.36 7.03 -2.82
C GLU A 86 12.69 5.80 -3.67
N GLN A 87 11.70 4.93 -3.89
CA GLN A 87 11.86 3.73 -4.71
C GLN A 87 12.11 4.09 -6.19
N ARG A 88 11.42 5.11 -6.71
CA ARG A 88 11.67 5.64 -8.06
C ARG A 88 13.03 6.31 -8.21
N MET A 89 13.54 6.91 -7.13
CA MET A 89 14.86 7.53 -7.08
C MET A 89 16.01 6.51 -6.98
N GLY A 90 15.70 5.20 -6.97
CA GLY A 90 16.69 4.12 -6.97
C GLY A 90 17.21 3.76 -5.57
N GLY A 91 16.55 4.23 -4.51
CA GLY A 91 16.83 3.75 -3.16
C GLY A 91 16.55 2.25 -3.04
N LYS A 92 17.35 1.54 -2.24
CA LYS A 92 17.07 0.12 -1.93
C LYS A 92 15.92 0.05 -0.95
N ASP A 93 14.96 -0.85 -1.17
CA ASP A 93 13.76 -0.98 -0.33
C ASP A 93 14.08 -1.06 1.17
N THR A 94 15.16 -1.75 1.55
CA THR A 94 15.62 -1.84 2.94
C THR A 94 16.06 -0.50 3.53
N ASP A 95 16.74 0.33 2.73
CA ASP A 95 17.30 1.61 3.16
C ASP A 95 16.18 2.66 3.27
N ILE A 96 15.19 2.59 2.37
CA ILE A 96 14.00 3.43 2.36
C ILE A 96 13.11 3.14 3.58
N LEU A 97 12.83 1.86 3.85
CA LEU A 97 12.05 1.45 5.02
C LEU A 97 12.77 1.81 6.33
N ASN A 98 14.08 1.60 6.38
CA ASN A 98 14.89 2.03 7.53
C ASN A 98 14.85 3.54 7.72
N TYR A 99 14.93 4.31 6.64
CA TYR A 99 14.82 5.77 6.69
C TYR A 99 13.47 6.21 7.27
N VAL A 100 12.35 5.73 6.71
CA VAL A 100 11.00 6.08 7.20
C VAL A 100 10.81 5.63 8.65
N TRP A 101 11.24 4.42 9.00
CA TRP A 101 11.19 3.90 10.37
C TRP A 101 11.97 4.79 11.35
N GLN A 102 13.19 5.18 10.98
CA GLN A 102 14.07 5.99 11.82
C GLN A 102 13.52 7.40 12.04
N VAL A 103 12.83 7.98 11.05
CA VAL A 103 12.12 9.26 11.22
C VAL A 103 10.95 9.11 12.19
N MET A 104 10.20 8.01 12.13
CA MET A 104 9.07 7.78 13.05
C MET A 104 9.51 7.43 14.48
N HIS A 105 10.69 6.83 14.64
CA HIS A 105 11.24 6.36 15.93
C HIS A 105 12.65 6.92 16.19
N PRO A 106 12.80 8.25 16.37
CA PRO A 106 14.10 8.86 16.59
C PRO A 106 14.74 8.33 17.88
N GLY A 107 15.93 7.75 17.77
CA GLY A 107 16.69 7.20 18.89
C GLY A 107 16.38 5.74 19.25
N ALA A 108 15.48 5.07 18.54
CA ALA A 108 15.32 3.62 18.66
C ALA A 108 16.39 2.91 17.81
N GLU A 109 17.15 2.00 18.40
CA GLU A 109 17.95 1.06 17.60
C GLU A 109 16.99 0.15 16.84
N ASN A 110 17.10 0.11 15.50
CA ASN A 110 16.33 -0.82 14.70
C ASN A 110 16.91 -2.22 14.91
N THR A 111 16.51 -2.89 16.00
CA THR A 111 16.89 -4.28 16.26
C THR A 111 16.12 -5.19 15.31
N SER A 112 16.56 -5.25 14.06
CA SER A 112 16.43 -6.50 13.32
C SER A 112 17.08 -7.60 14.18
N PRO A 113 16.45 -8.78 14.36
CA PRO A 113 16.93 -9.78 15.32
C PRO A 113 18.30 -10.32 14.89
N SER A 114 19.35 -9.67 15.36
CA SER A 114 20.71 -10.19 15.37
C SER A 114 20.77 -11.24 16.47
N VAL A 115 20.91 -12.50 16.07
CA VAL A 115 21.08 -13.65 16.95
C VAL A 115 22.26 -13.39 17.89
N ALA A 116 21.97 -13.06 19.15
CA ALA A 116 22.96 -13.05 20.22
C ALA A 116 23.25 -14.51 20.59
N LEU A 117 24.44 -14.99 20.24
CA LEU A 117 24.98 -16.24 20.79
C LEU A 117 25.07 -16.11 22.31
N ALA A 118 24.27 -16.88 23.04
CA ALA A 118 24.55 -17.18 24.44
C ALA A 118 25.70 -18.21 24.52
N PRO A 119 26.65 -18.06 25.46
CA PRO A 119 27.82 -18.92 25.55
C PRO A 119 27.46 -20.29 26.14
N SER A 120 27.89 -21.34 25.43
CA SER A 120 27.85 -22.73 25.90
C SER A 120 28.94 -22.96 26.96
N PRO A 121 28.66 -23.64 28.09
CA PRO A 121 29.70 -24.20 28.94
C PRO A 121 30.23 -25.51 28.33
N ALA A 122 31.55 -25.70 28.38
CA ALA A 122 32.29 -26.92 28.08
C ALA A 122 33.32 -27.14 29.20
N PRO A 123 34.07 -28.26 29.31
CA PRO A 123 33.86 -29.64 28.81
C PRO A 123 34.15 -30.70 29.91
N ALA A 124 33.81 -31.98 29.68
CA ALA A 124 34.51 -33.09 30.32
C ALA A 124 34.51 -34.37 29.45
N THR A 125 35.64 -34.55 28.75
CA THR A 125 36.48 -35.75 28.62
C THR A 125 35.89 -37.13 28.21
N ALA A 126 36.48 -37.67 27.12
CA ALA A 126 36.30 -38.99 26.53
C ALA A 126 36.83 -40.17 27.38
N PRO A 127 36.60 -41.45 26.98
CA PRO A 127 37.56 -42.14 26.09
C PRO A 127 36.96 -43.10 25.01
N ALA A 128 37.79 -43.43 24.02
CA ALA A 128 37.60 -44.30 22.81
C ALA A 128 37.59 -45.84 23.12
N PRO A 129 37.52 -46.83 22.16
CA PRO A 129 37.55 -46.80 20.68
C PRO A 129 36.55 -47.76 19.91
N ALA A 130 36.69 -47.79 18.56
CA ALA A 130 35.90 -48.41 17.45
C ALA A 130 35.81 -49.97 17.42
N PRO A 131 35.36 -50.71 16.35
CA PRO A 131 34.73 -50.35 15.03
C PRO A 131 33.53 -51.27 14.58
N SER A 132 32.77 -50.91 13.52
CA SER A 132 32.55 -51.75 12.30
C SER A 132 31.41 -51.31 11.36
N THR A 133 31.69 -51.51 10.07
CA THR A 133 30.82 -51.73 8.88
C THR A 133 30.04 -50.57 8.23
N ALA A 134 30.53 -50.20 7.04
CA ALA A 134 29.87 -49.53 5.89
C ALA A 134 28.77 -50.43 5.25
N PRO A 135 28.00 -50.04 4.18
CA PRO A 135 28.16 -48.87 3.31
C PRO A 135 26.89 -48.06 2.93
N SER A 136 27.14 -46.81 2.55
CA SER A 136 26.58 -46.05 1.43
C SER A 136 25.14 -46.31 0.95
N THR A 137 24.26 -45.32 1.10
CA THR A 137 23.37 -44.95 0.00
C THR A 137 23.09 -43.45 0.01
N SER A 138 23.11 -42.92 -1.20
CA SER A 138 23.05 -41.54 -1.62
C SER A 138 21.75 -40.83 -1.25
N GLY A 139 21.88 -39.54 -0.91
CA GLY A 139 21.09 -38.49 -1.55
C GLY A 139 19.65 -38.30 -1.08
N ALA A 140 19.46 -37.33 -0.18
CA ALA A 140 18.42 -36.31 -0.30
C ALA A 140 18.70 -35.21 0.72
N ALA A 141 19.51 -34.22 0.33
CA ALA A 141 19.60 -32.96 1.06
C ALA A 141 18.27 -32.19 0.87
N ALA A 142 17.27 -32.55 1.66
CA ALA A 142 16.12 -31.70 1.89
C ALA A 142 16.61 -30.51 2.72
N ALA A 143 16.92 -29.42 2.04
CA ALA A 143 17.17 -28.13 2.66
C ALA A 143 15.92 -27.75 3.46
N ILE A 144 16.02 -27.81 4.78
CA ILE A 144 15.00 -27.31 5.70
C ILE A 144 15.01 -25.78 5.56
N ALA A 145 14.15 -25.26 4.68
CA ALA A 145 13.90 -23.85 4.54
C ALA A 145 13.39 -23.31 5.88
N ALA A 146 13.98 -22.20 6.33
CA ALA A 146 13.53 -21.52 7.54
C ALA A 146 12.04 -21.14 7.40
N PRO A 147 11.22 -21.30 8.46
CA PRO A 147 9.76 -21.16 8.38
C PRO A 147 9.26 -19.78 7.89
N GLY A 148 10.09 -18.73 7.94
CA GLY A 148 9.73 -17.40 7.41
C GLY A 148 9.87 -17.25 5.88
N THR A 149 10.68 -18.08 5.21
CA THR A 149 10.95 -17.90 3.77
C THR A 149 9.80 -18.41 2.91
N HIS A 150 9.19 -19.53 3.31
CA HIS A 150 8.09 -20.16 2.58
C HIS A 150 6.79 -19.33 2.63
N GLN A 151 6.47 -18.76 3.79
CA GLN A 151 5.32 -17.87 3.95
C GLN A 151 5.43 -16.62 3.06
N ARG A 152 6.62 -16.03 3.00
CA ARG A 152 6.90 -14.86 2.16
C ARG A 152 6.70 -15.16 0.67
N GLU A 153 7.14 -16.32 0.21
CA GLU A 153 6.98 -16.76 -1.18
C GLU A 153 5.50 -16.99 -1.56
N ILE A 154 4.71 -17.56 -0.65
CA ILE A 154 3.26 -17.75 -0.82
C ILE A 154 2.55 -16.41 -0.94
N GLU A 155 2.81 -15.50 -0.01
CA GLU A 155 2.25 -14.15 -0.02
C GLU A 155 2.62 -13.40 -1.30
N LEU A 156 3.85 -13.56 -1.79
CA LEU A 156 4.32 -12.96 -3.03
C LEU A 156 3.67 -13.49 -4.30
N ALA A 157 3.46 -14.80 -4.35
CA ALA A 157 2.74 -15.42 -5.45
C ALA A 157 1.28 -14.92 -5.49
N TYR A 158 0.65 -14.80 -4.31
CA TYR A 158 -0.68 -14.24 -4.17
C TYR A 158 -0.75 -12.79 -4.67
N MET A 159 0.20 -11.94 -4.27
CA MET A 159 0.27 -10.55 -4.72
C MET A 159 0.44 -10.40 -6.23
N ARG A 160 1.30 -11.23 -6.85
CA ARG A 160 1.44 -11.28 -8.31
C ARG A 160 0.14 -11.64 -9.00
N LYS A 161 -0.65 -12.58 -8.45
CA LYS A 161 -1.98 -12.93 -8.97
C LYS A 161 -2.94 -11.75 -8.86
N VAL A 162 -3.03 -11.11 -7.69
CA VAL A 162 -3.92 -9.96 -7.45
C VAL A 162 -3.57 -8.77 -8.35
N HIS A 163 -2.29 -8.50 -8.59
CA HIS A 163 -1.86 -7.36 -9.42
C HIS A 163 -2.23 -7.50 -10.91
N GLN A 164 -2.46 -8.73 -11.39
CA GLN A 164 -2.97 -8.95 -12.76
C GLN A 164 -4.38 -8.37 -12.95
N GLU A 165 -5.11 -8.13 -11.86
CA GLU A 165 -6.42 -7.48 -11.89
C GLU A 165 -6.34 -5.95 -12.06
N SER A 166 -5.16 -5.34 -12.27
CA SER A 166 -4.97 -3.88 -12.36
C SER A 166 -5.93 -3.14 -13.31
N SER A 167 -6.39 -3.78 -14.39
CA SER A 167 -7.40 -3.21 -15.29
C SER A 167 -8.76 -2.96 -14.62
N SER A 168 -9.08 -3.65 -13.52
CA SER A 168 -10.28 -3.45 -12.73
C SER A 168 -10.27 -2.13 -11.96
N LEU A 169 -9.10 -1.52 -11.72
CA LEU A 169 -9.00 -0.25 -10.99
C LEU A 169 -9.55 0.94 -11.77
N ARG A 170 -9.93 0.77 -13.04
CA ARG A 170 -10.57 1.82 -13.85
C ARG A 170 -11.84 2.37 -13.20
N VAL A 171 -12.58 1.53 -12.47
CA VAL A 171 -13.84 1.90 -11.83
C VAL A 171 -13.66 2.45 -10.42
N GLU A 172 -12.44 2.53 -9.92
CA GLU A 172 -12.16 2.80 -8.52
C GLU A 172 -12.60 4.18 -8.04
N ARG A 173 -12.37 5.23 -8.84
CA ARG A 173 -12.85 6.57 -8.50
C ARG A 173 -14.37 6.61 -8.36
N GLN A 174 -15.08 5.88 -9.22
CA GLN A 174 -16.52 5.75 -9.13
C GLN A 174 -16.91 4.96 -7.88
N PHE A 175 -16.19 3.88 -7.55
CA PHE A 175 -16.47 3.04 -6.40
C PHE A 175 -16.36 3.84 -5.10
N VAL A 176 -15.24 4.53 -4.90
CA VAL A 176 -15.02 5.41 -3.74
C VAL A 176 -16.04 6.56 -3.73
N GLY A 177 -16.36 7.12 -4.91
CA GLY A 177 -17.36 8.17 -5.06
C GLY A 177 -18.75 7.76 -4.55
N GLU A 178 -19.24 6.60 -4.98
CA GLU A 178 -20.56 6.08 -4.56
C GLU A 178 -20.58 5.70 -3.07
N ILE A 179 -19.49 5.15 -2.52
CA ILE A 179 -19.37 4.87 -1.08
C ILE A 179 -19.45 6.18 -0.27
N ASN A 180 -18.70 7.20 -0.68
CA ASN A 180 -18.72 8.51 -0.01
C ASN A 180 -20.08 9.18 -0.11
N LYS A 181 -20.76 9.05 -1.25
CA LYS A 181 -22.14 9.53 -1.42
C LYS A 181 -23.08 8.84 -0.45
N LEU A 182 -22.98 7.52 -0.34
CA LEU A 182 -23.78 6.71 0.56
C LEU A 182 -23.60 7.10 2.04
N LEU A 183 -22.36 7.32 2.47
CA LEU A 183 -22.07 7.80 3.83
C LEU A 183 -22.69 9.17 4.12
N LYS A 184 -22.63 10.10 3.15
CA LYS A 184 -23.26 11.42 3.25
C LYS A 184 -24.79 11.30 3.39
N CYS A 185 -25.42 10.48 2.55
CA CYS A 185 -26.88 10.28 2.56
C CYS A 185 -27.39 9.64 3.85
N LEU A 186 -26.56 8.85 4.55
CA LEU A 186 -26.96 8.13 5.77
C LEU A 186 -26.49 8.82 7.07
N THR A 187 -26.00 10.06 6.99
CA THR A 187 -25.61 10.83 8.17
C THR A 187 -26.84 11.10 9.06
N ILE A 188 -26.64 11.12 10.38
CA ILE A 188 -27.68 11.18 11.42
C ILE A 188 -28.72 12.30 11.17
N GLY A 189 -28.32 13.42 10.56
CA GLY A 189 -29.20 14.57 10.25
C GLY A 189 -29.68 14.71 8.80
N TYR A 190 -29.22 13.90 7.85
CA TYR A 190 -29.48 14.08 6.40
C TYR A 190 -30.03 12.81 5.71
N LYS A 191 -30.66 11.92 6.49
CA LYS A 191 -31.15 10.58 6.09
C LYS A 191 -31.95 10.53 4.77
N ASN A 192 -31.26 10.56 3.63
CA ASN A 192 -31.80 10.53 2.28
C ASN A 192 -31.67 9.10 1.74
N TYR A 193 -32.67 8.28 2.02
CA TYR A 193 -32.65 6.87 1.68
C TYR A 193 -32.74 6.61 0.17
N ASP A 194 -33.45 7.45 -0.59
CA ASP A 194 -33.61 7.26 -2.03
C ASP A 194 -32.26 7.41 -2.75
N GLU A 195 -31.49 8.44 -2.38
CA GLU A 195 -30.16 8.66 -2.94
C GLU A 195 -29.14 7.59 -2.49
N ALA A 196 -29.27 7.10 -1.25
CA ALA A 196 -28.45 5.99 -0.77
C ALA A 196 -28.77 4.67 -1.51
N LEU A 197 -30.04 4.38 -1.79
CA LEU A 197 -30.46 3.21 -2.56
C LEU A 197 -29.97 3.30 -4.02
N ALA A 198 -30.04 4.48 -4.63
CA ALA A 198 -29.47 4.71 -5.96
C ALA A 198 -27.94 4.47 -5.98
N ALA A 199 -27.22 4.90 -4.95
CA ALA A 199 -25.78 4.62 -4.82
C ALA A 199 -25.50 3.11 -4.67
N PHE A 200 -26.31 2.38 -3.90
CA PHE A 200 -26.21 0.92 -3.83
C PHE A 200 -26.43 0.24 -5.18
N GLU A 201 -27.42 0.69 -5.96
CA GLU A 201 -27.66 0.15 -7.30
C GLU A 201 -26.46 0.33 -8.22
N GLN A 202 -25.82 1.51 -8.19
CA GLN A 202 -24.59 1.75 -8.93
C GLN A 202 -23.48 0.79 -8.47
N LEU A 203 -23.23 0.72 -7.16
CA LEU A 203 -22.20 -0.16 -6.58
C LEU A 203 -22.40 -1.64 -6.94
N LEU A 204 -23.65 -2.11 -6.98
CA LEU A 204 -23.97 -3.50 -7.32
C LEU A 204 -23.79 -3.83 -8.81
N GLN A 205 -23.82 -2.84 -9.70
CA GLN A 205 -23.59 -3.02 -11.14
C GLN A 205 -22.11 -2.96 -11.50
N MET A 206 -21.25 -2.49 -10.60
CA MET A 206 -19.84 -2.32 -10.87
C MET A 206 -19.09 -3.65 -10.88
N PRO A 207 -18.12 -3.83 -11.79
CA PRO A 207 -17.21 -4.97 -11.75
C PRO A 207 -16.24 -4.79 -10.57
N VAL A 208 -16.52 -5.48 -9.47
CA VAL A 208 -15.66 -5.51 -8.28
C VAL A 208 -14.66 -6.66 -8.40
N SER A 209 -13.42 -6.40 -7.99
CA SER A 209 -12.33 -7.37 -8.00
C SER A 209 -11.66 -7.46 -6.63
N LYS A 210 -10.82 -8.47 -6.41
CA LYS A 210 -10.07 -8.61 -5.16
C LYS A 210 -9.12 -7.43 -4.97
N LEU A 211 -8.41 -7.05 -6.03
CA LEU A 211 -7.48 -5.92 -5.98
C LEU A 211 -8.18 -4.61 -5.61
N LEU A 212 -9.35 -4.34 -6.20
CA LEU A 212 -10.11 -3.12 -5.89
C LEU A 212 -10.50 -3.06 -4.42
N LEU A 213 -10.93 -4.18 -3.84
CA LEU A 213 -11.36 -4.24 -2.44
C LEU A 213 -10.17 -4.12 -1.47
N LEU A 214 -9.07 -4.82 -1.74
CA LEU A 214 -7.86 -4.77 -0.90
C LEU A 214 -7.23 -3.37 -0.88
N ARG A 215 -7.34 -2.63 -1.98
CA ARG A 215 -6.84 -1.25 -2.09
C ARG A 215 -7.74 -0.21 -1.41
N ASN A 216 -9.02 -0.54 -1.19
CA ASN A 216 -10.01 0.36 -0.59
C ASN A 216 -10.58 -0.24 0.70
N PHE A 217 -9.70 -0.60 1.63
CA PHE A 217 -10.07 -1.24 2.90
C PHE A 217 -11.17 -0.48 3.64
N GLU A 218 -11.03 0.83 3.79
CA GLU A 218 -11.98 1.69 4.50
C GLU A 218 -13.38 1.66 3.87
N ALA A 219 -13.46 1.60 2.54
CA ALA A 219 -14.73 1.51 1.83
C ALA A 219 -15.45 0.18 2.13
N VAL A 220 -14.70 -0.93 2.18
CA VAL A 220 -15.24 -2.24 2.55
C VAL A 220 -15.69 -2.24 4.02
N ASP A 221 -14.90 -1.64 4.92
CA ASP A 221 -15.26 -1.52 6.33
C ASP A 221 -16.53 -0.69 6.54
N CYS A 222 -16.70 0.40 5.77
CA CYS A 222 -17.92 1.21 5.79
C CYS A 222 -19.16 0.38 5.43
N ILE A 223 -19.09 -0.43 4.37
CA ILE A 223 -20.20 -1.33 3.99
C ILE A 223 -20.46 -2.39 5.07
N ARG A 224 -19.42 -2.93 5.70
CA ARG A 224 -19.55 -3.87 6.83
C ARG A 224 -20.28 -3.22 8.01
N LEU A 225 -19.96 -1.98 8.35
CA LEU A 225 -20.66 -1.22 9.40
C LEU A 225 -22.14 -1.02 9.03
N LEU A 226 -22.42 -0.73 7.77
CA LEU A 226 -23.79 -0.59 7.25
C LEU A 226 -24.59 -1.91 7.25
N CYS A 227 -23.94 -3.07 7.19
CA CYS A 227 -24.62 -4.36 7.38
C CYS A 227 -25.22 -4.48 8.80
N ARG A 228 -24.68 -3.74 9.77
CA ARG A 228 -25.17 -3.65 11.15
C ARG A 228 -26.08 -2.44 11.37
N PHE A 229 -26.39 -1.69 10.31
CA PHE A 229 -27.25 -0.51 10.39
C PHE A 229 -28.58 -0.88 11.05
N ALA A 230 -28.81 -0.32 12.23
CA ALA A 230 -30.05 -0.50 12.95
C ALA A 230 -31.01 0.58 12.47
N ALA A 231 -32.21 0.19 12.03
CA ALA A 231 -33.33 1.11 11.99
C ALA A 231 -33.52 1.60 13.44
N SER A 232 -33.22 2.89 13.69
CA SER A 232 -33.37 3.48 15.02
C SER A 232 -34.74 3.13 15.60
N VAL A 233 -34.79 2.92 16.91
CA VAL A 233 -35.98 2.60 17.73
C VAL A 233 -36.95 3.79 17.82
N GLU A 234 -36.90 4.73 16.87
CA GLU A 234 -37.98 5.68 16.62
C GLU A 234 -39.07 4.96 15.82
N ALA A 235 -39.73 4.04 16.54
CA ALA A 235 -41.00 3.50 16.15
C ALA A 235 -41.90 4.69 15.79
N HIS A 236 -42.50 4.65 14.59
CA HIS A 236 -43.52 5.56 14.02
C HIS A 236 -43.09 6.42 12.81
N THR A 237 -41.91 6.20 12.20
CA THR A 237 -41.57 6.91 10.96
C THR A 237 -41.68 6.05 9.70
N VAL A 238 -42.16 6.67 8.61
CA VAL A 238 -42.19 6.19 7.21
C VAL A 238 -40.83 5.64 6.73
N ASN A 239 -39.75 5.98 7.44
CA ASN A 239 -38.37 5.66 7.10
C ASN A 239 -37.87 4.30 7.61
N ARG A 240 -38.69 3.56 8.37
CA ARG A 240 -38.29 2.24 8.88
C ARG A 240 -38.04 1.23 7.74
N ASP A 241 -38.94 1.21 6.76
CA ASP A 241 -38.82 0.29 5.62
C ASP A 241 -37.61 0.64 4.75
N ALA A 242 -37.34 1.94 4.57
CA ALA A 242 -36.17 2.42 3.85
C ALA A 242 -34.84 2.06 4.55
N ALA A 243 -34.79 2.16 5.88
CA ALA A 243 -33.62 1.73 6.67
C ALA A 243 -33.39 0.20 6.58
N ILE A 244 -34.48 -0.59 6.57
CA ILE A 244 -34.41 -2.04 6.35
C ILE A 244 -33.88 -2.34 4.94
N MET A 245 -34.34 -1.62 3.91
CA MET A 245 -33.84 -1.77 2.55
C MET A 245 -32.35 -1.43 2.43
N VAL A 246 -31.88 -0.33 3.05
CA VAL A 246 -30.46 0.01 3.10
C VAL A 246 -29.62 -1.10 3.71
N LYS A 247 -30.06 -1.66 4.85
CA LYS A 247 -29.37 -2.81 5.46
C LYS A 247 -29.37 -4.02 4.52
N SER A 248 -30.49 -4.31 3.85
CA SER A 248 -30.59 -5.41 2.89
C SER A 248 -29.61 -5.24 1.72
N GLN A 249 -29.52 -4.04 1.14
CA GLN A 249 -28.59 -3.74 0.05
C GLN A 249 -27.13 -3.78 0.51
N ALA A 250 -26.82 -3.30 1.72
CA ALA A 250 -25.49 -3.43 2.30
C ALA A 250 -25.06 -4.90 2.42
N ASN A 251 -25.95 -5.77 2.93
CA ASN A 251 -25.67 -7.21 3.02
C ASN A 251 -25.49 -7.86 1.64
N LYS A 252 -26.29 -7.45 0.64
CA LYS A 252 -26.16 -7.93 -0.74
C LYS A 252 -24.82 -7.52 -1.36
N LEU A 253 -24.42 -6.27 -1.18
CA LEU A 253 -23.14 -5.76 -1.66
C LEU A 253 -21.96 -6.46 -0.96
N MET A 254 -22.05 -6.64 0.36
CA MET A 254 -21.05 -7.38 1.14
C MET A 254 -20.94 -8.84 0.70
N ALA A 255 -22.05 -9.51 0.38
CA ALA A 255 -22.02 -10.86 -0.20
C ALA A 255 -21.29 -10.88 -1.56
N GLY A 256 -21.46 -9.84 -2.37
CA GLY A 256 -20.69 -9.65 -3.60
C GLY A 256 -19.19 -9.48 -3.35
N PHE A 257 -18.81 -8.73 -2.31
CA PHE A 257 -17.41 -8.59 -1.90
C PHE A 257 -16.82 -9.92 -1.46
N ILE A 258 -17.55 -10.66 -0.62
CA ILE A 258 -17.16 -12.00 -0.15
C ILE A 258 -16.93 -12.95 -1.34
N ALA A 259 -17.80 -12.91 -2.34
CA ALA A 259 -17.71 -13.76 -3.53
C ALA A 259 -16.46 -13.51 -4.39
N CYS A 260 -15.79 -12.36 -4.23
CA CYS A 260 -14.51 -12.11 -4.89
C CYS A 260 -13.39 -13.00 -4.32
N PHE A 261 -13.52 -13.48 -3.08
CA PHE A 261 -12.50 -14.24 -2.39
C PHE A 261 -12.76 -15.75 -2.49
N GLU A 262 -11.75 -16.50 -2.92
CA GLU A 262 -11.83 -17.95 -3.11
C GLU A 262 -11.82 -18.66 -1.75
N LEU A 263 -12.66 -19.68 -1.59
CA LEU A 263 -12.64 -20.59 -0.44
C LEU A 263 -11.71 -21.80 -0.73
N PRO A 264 -11.11 -22.41 0.29
CA PRO A 264 -11.21 -22.10 1.72
C PRO A 264 -10.33 -20.91 2.15
N TYR A 265 -10.79 -20.18 3.17
CA TYR A 265 -9.98 -19.13 3.79
C TYR A 265 -8.86 -19.71 4.64
N THR A 266 -7.75 -18.97 4.74
CA THR A 266 -6.65 -19.31 5.64
C THR A 266 -6.94 -18.89 7.08
N LYS A 267 -7.90 -17.97 7.27
CA LYS A 267 -8.40 -17.49 8.57
C LYS A 267 -9.82 -17.98 8.87
N ASP A 268 -10.24 -17.78 10.11
CA ASP A 268 -11.50 -18.29 10.68
C ASP A 268 -12.78 -17.82 9.94
N ASN A 269 -12.74 -16.64 9.31
CA ASN A 269 -13.86 -16.08 8.59
C ASN A 269 -13.38 -15.09 7.52
N PHE A 270 -14.31 -14.69 6.65
CA PHE A 270 -14.05 -13.73 5.57
C PHE A 270 -13.39 -12.45 6.06
N TRP A 271 -13.87 -11.85 7.17
CA TRP A 271 -13.33 -10.58 7.62
C TRP A 271 -11.89 -10.70 8.11
N SER A 272 -11.59 -11.74 8.89
CA SER A 272 -10.22 -12.04 9.30
C SER A 272 -9.30 -12.32 8.11
N GLU A 273 -9.80 -13.03 7.09
CA GLU A 273 -9.08 -13.26 5.83
C GLU A 273 -8.84 -11.95 5.08
N PHE A 274 -9.88 -11.12 4.92
CA PHE A 274 -9.80 -9.84 4.22
C PHE A 274 -8.83 -8.88 4.89
N VAL A 275 -8.87 -8.76 6.22
CA VAL A 275 -7.91 -7.95 6.99
C VAL A 275 -6.50 -8.46 6.77
N HIS A 276 -6.26 -9.77 6.92
CA HIS A 276 -4.95 -10.36 6.70
C HIS A 276 -4.43 -10.12 5.28
N LEU A 277 -5.25 -10.35 4.27
CA LEU A 277 -4.87 -10.15 2.88
C LEU A 277 -4.68 -8.67 2.54
N SER A 278 -5.39 -7.76 3.21
CA SER A 278 -5.19 -6.31 3.07
C SER A 278 -3.87 -5.88 3.71
N GLU A 279 -3.52 -6.42 4.87
CA GLU A 279 -2.21 -6.20 5.50
C GLU A 279 -1.07 -6.76 4.65
N VAL A 280 -1.24 -7.96 4.09
CA VAL A 280 -0.30 -8.55 3.12
C VAL A 280 -0.22 -7.65 1.89
N TYR A 281 -1.35 -7.24 1.32
CA TYR A 281 -1.39 -6.32 0.19
C TYR A 281 -0.64 -5.03 0.47
N MET A 282 -0.91 -4.39 1.60
CA MET A 282 -0.18 -3.20 2.04
C MET A 282 1.31 -3.52 2.20
N ARG A 283 1.67 -4.59 2.90
CA ARG A 283 3.07 -4.99 3.10
C ARG A 283 3.81 -5.17 1.78
N TYR A 284 3.22 -5.83 0.78
CA TYR A 284 3.88 -6.15 -0.49
C TYR A 284 3.75 -5.10 -1.57
N THR A 285 2.69 -4.30 -1.57
CA THR A 285 2.67 -3.08 -2.39
C THR A 285 3.56 -1.99 -1.80
N MET A 286 3.89 -2.08 -0.51
CA MET A 286 4.97 -1.32 0.12
C MET A 286 6.36 -2.01 0.04
N GLU A 287 6.46 -3.34 -0.14
CA GLU A 287 7.73 -4.10 -0.25
C GLU A 287 8.18 -4.45 -1.69
N PHE A 288 7.36 -4.27 -2.75
CA PHE A 288 7.68 -4.73 -4.12
C PHE A 288 7.45 -3.67 -5.21
N MET A 289 8.52 -2.97 -5.62
CA MET A 289 8.77 -2.76 -7.04
C MET A 289 9.91 -3.69 -7.49
N PRO A 290 9.72 -4.55 -8.50
CA PRO A 290 10.75 -5.49 -8.92
C PRO A 290 11.93 -4.78 -9.61
N ARG A 291 13.15 -5.16 -9.19
CA ARG A 291 14.39 -5.00 -9.98
C ARG A 291 14.19 -5.54 -11.39
N GLN A 292 14.39 -4.70 -12.41
CA GLN A 292 14.76 -5.25 -13.72
C GLN A 292 16.22 -5.68 -13.67
N ALA A 293 16.42 -6.99 -13.50
CA ALA A 293 17.64 -7.65 -13.91
C ALA A 293 17.47 -8.09 -15.37
N GLY A 294 18.39 -7.63 -16.23
CA GLY A 294 18.71 -8.32 -17.47
C GLY A 294 18.69 -7.46 -18.74
N ALA A 295 19.81 -6.79 -19.03
CA ALA A 295 20.35 -6.80 -20.38
C ALA A 295 21.86 -7.06 -20.26
N ALA A 296 22.32 -8.00 -21.08
CA ALA A 296 23.54 -8.77 -20.93
C ALA A 296 24.84 -7.96 -20.97
N ASP A 297 25.84 -8.57 -20.35
CA ASP A 297 27.25 -8.46 -20.68
C ASP A 297 27.49 -8.16 -22.17
N ASN A 298 28.21 -7.08 -22.42
CA ASN A 298 29.23 -7.10 -23.46
C ASN A 298 30.44 -6.31 -22.97
N LYS A 299 31.37 -7.03 -22.32
CA LYS A 299 32.75 -6.59 -22.14
C LYS A 299 33.45 -6.65 -23.50
N GLY A 300 33.90 -5.49 -23.98
CA GLY A 300 34.85 -5.35 -25.08
C GLY A 300 35.49 -3.97 -25.05
N THR A 301 36.71 -3.91 -24.54
CA THR A 301 37.58 -2.79 -24.16
C THR A 301 37.92 -1.75 -25.27
N PRO A 302 38.57 -0.61 -24.92
CA PRO A 302 38.64 0.64 -25.68
C PRO A 302 39.84 0.75 -26.62
N SER A 303 39.78 1.73 -27.52
CA SER A 303 40.91 2.48 -28.09
C SER A 303 40.30 3.75 -28.71
N GLY A 304 40.75 4.98 -28.45
CA GLY A 304 42.12 5.38 -28.19
C GLY A 304 42.85 5.67 -29.50
N GLN A 305 42.38 6.66 -30.27
CA GLN A 305 43.15 7.68 -30.99
C GLN A 305 42.20 8.62 -31.73
#